data_AF-A0A8J4IWX6-F1
#
_entry.id   AF-A0A8J4IWX6-F1
#
_cell.length_a   1.000
_cell.length_b   1.000
_cell.length_c   1.000
_cell.angle_alpha   90.00
_cell.angle_beta   90.00
_cell.angle_gamma   90.00
#
_symmetry.space_group_name_H-M   'P 1'
#
loop_
_entity.id
_entity.type
_entity.pdbx_description
1 polymer ?
#
loop_
_entity_poly.entity_id
_entity_poly.type
_entity_poly.pdbx_seq_one_letter_code
_entity_poly.pdbx_strand_id
1 'polypeptide(L)'
;VLRQMRKLPWQDTEVKDYVICCMINIWNVKYNSIHCVANLLAGLVLYQEDVGIHVVDGVLEDIRLGMEVNQPKFNQRRISSAKFLGELYNYRMVESAVIFRTLYSFTSFGVNPDGSPSPLDPPEHLFRIRLVCTILDTCGQYFDRGSSKRKLDCFLVYFQRYVWWKKSLDVWTKDHPFPIDIDYMISDTLELLRPKIKLCNSLEEAIRQVQDLEREFLIKLGIVNDKDSKDSITEGENLEEDEEEEEGGAETEEQSGNESEVNEPEEEEGSDNEEEEGEEEEEENTDYLTDSNKENETDEENTEVMIKGGGLKHVPCAEDEDFIQALDKMMLENLQQRSGESVKVHQLDVAIPLHLKSQLKKGPPLGGGEGESESGDTMPFVMLTRKGNKQQ
;
A
#
# COMPACT_ATOMS: atom_id res chain seq x y z
N VAL A 1 28.07 0.76 4.73
CA VAL A 1 27.36 1.91 4.11
C VAL A 1 26.52 2.70 5.12
N LEU A 2 25.62 2.07 5.86
CA LEU A 2 24.74 2.72 6.86
C LEU A 2 25.46 3.70 7.81
N ARG A 3 26.60 3.31 8.38
CA ARG A 3 27.41 4.18 9.25
C ARG A 3 27.85 5.49 8.59
N GLN A 4 28.05 5.50 7.28
CA GLN A 4 28.43 6.70 6.53
C GLN A 4 27.19 7.54 6.20
N MET A 5 26.08 6.91 5.80
CA MET A 5 24.81 7.60 5.55
C MET A 5 24.36 8.41 6.78
N ARG A 6 24.46 7.83 7.98
CA ARG A 6 24.13 8.52 9.24
C ARG A 6 24.97 9.78 9.53
N LYS A 7 26.12 9.93 8.89
CA LYS A 7 27.03 11.07 9.08
C LYS A 7 26.85 12.18 8.05
N LEU A 8 25.96 12.00 7.06
CA LEU A 8 25.63 13.05 6.11
C LEU A 8 25.00 14.26 6.83
N PRO A 9 25.16 15.47 6.29
CA PRO A 9 24.55 16.68 6.86
C PRO A 9 23.04 16.70 6.56
N TRP A 10 22.24 15.93 7.30
CA TRP A 10 20.78 15.81 7.09
C TRP A 10 19.98 17.09 7.33
N GLN A 11 20.60 18.12 7.90
CA GLN A 11 20.02 19.46 8.03
C GLN A 11 20.12 20.26 6.72
N ASP A 12 21.00 19.84 5.81
CA ASP A 12 21.12 20.39 4.46
C ASP A 12 20.06 19.72 3.57
N THR A 13 19.06 20.51 3.18
CA THR A 13 17.93 20.04 2.36
C THR A 13 18.39 19.52 1.00
N GLU A 14 19.40 20.15 0.37
CA GLU A 14 19.86 19.72 -0.96
C GLU A 14 20.48 18.32 -0.89
N VAL A 15 21.25 18.03 0.17
CA VAL A 15 21.85 16.72 0.38
C VAL A 15 20.78 15.67 0.69
N LYS A 16 19.79 16.01 1.53
CA LYS A 16 18.68 15.12 1.86
C LYS A 16 17.87 14.76 0.61
N ASP A 17 17.46 15.76 -0.16
CA ASP A 17 16.67 15.60 -1.38
C ASP A 17 17.42 14.78 -2.43
N TYR A 18 18.74 15.01 -2.56
CA TYR A 18 19.57 14.24 -3.47
C TYR A 18 19.64 12.75 -3.08
N VAL A 19 19.74 12.44 -1.78
CA VAL A 19 19.73 11.05 -1.30
C VAL A 19 18.38 10.39 -1.55
N ILE A 20 17.27 11.08 -1.26
CA ILE A 20 15.91 10.60 -1.53
C ILE A 20 15.76 10.30 -3.02
N CYS A 21 16.15 11.25 -3.88
CA CYS A 21 16.15 11.09 -5.32
C CYS A 21 16.98 9.85 -5.74
N CYS A 22 18.20 9.68 -5.24
CA CYS A 22 19.02 8.51 -5.56
C CYS A 22 18.36 7.18 -5.18
N MET A 23 17.66 7.11 -4.04
CA MET A 23 16.97 5.90 -3.61
C MET A 23 15.72 5.60 -4.44
N ILE A 24 14.98 6.63 -4.87
CA ILE A 24 13.84 6.48 -5.78
C ILE A 24 14.32 5.99 -7.16
N ASN A 25 15.46 6.49 -7.65
CA ASN A 25 16.09 6.07 -8.90
C ASN A 25 16.80 4.69 -8.77
N ILE A 26 16.07 3.70 -8.26
CA ILE A 26 16.61 2.38 -7.84
C ILE A 26 17.16 1.54 -8.99
N TRP A 27 16.78 1.85 -10.24
CA TRP A 27 17.32 1.17 -11.44
C TRP A 27 18.81 1.41 -11.67
N ASN A 28 19.43 2.36 -10.97
CA ASN A 28 20.88 2.54 -10.97
C ASN A 28 21.60 1.48 -10.12
N VAL A 29 20.87 0.70 -9.33
CA VAL A 29 21.38 -0.39 -8.50
C VAL A 29 21.20 -1.72 -9.22
N LYS A 30 22.18 -2.62 -9.09
CA LYS A 30 22.07 -3.99 -9.63
C LYS A 30 20.83 -4.68 -9.05
N TYR A 31 20.08 -5.38 -9.91
CA TYR A 31 18.80 -6.01 -9.54
C TYR A 31 18.89 -6.87 -8.27
N ASN A 32 19.93 -7.71 -8.17
CA ASN A 32 20.16 -8.61 -7.04
C ASN A 32 20.62 -7.89 -5.76
N SER A 33 20.84 -6.57 -5.80
CA SER A 33 21.26 -5.75 -4.65
C SER A 33 20.20 -4.73 -4.25
N ILE A 34 19.02 -4.73 -4.88
CA ILE A 34 17.92 -3.83 -4.52
C ILE A 34 17.49 -4.03 -3.07
N HIS A 35 17.45 -5.28 -2.59
CA HIS A 35 17.11 -5.61 -1.20
C HIS A 35 18.07 -4.95 -0.18
N CYS A 36 19.34 -4.74 -0.55
CA CYS A 36 20.32 -4.04 0.30
C CYS A 36 19.94 -2.57 0.53
N VAL A 37 19.28 -1.93 -0.45
CA VAL A 37 18.83 -0.54 -0.32
C VAL A 37 17.62 -0.46 0.61
N ALA A 38 16.69 -1.42 0.55
CA ALA A 38 15.57 -1.49 1.48
C ALA A 38 16.07 -1.73 2.92
N ASN A 39 17.01 -2.65 3.11
CA ASN A 39 17.66 -2.88 4.40
C ASN A 39 18.40 -1.62 4.92
N LEU A 40 19.11 -0.92 4.03
CA LEU A 40 19.79 0.33 4.37
C LEU A 40 18.79 1.40 4.85
N LEU A 41 17.66 1.53 4.15
CA LEU A 41 16.61 2.48 4.49
C LEU A 41 15.97 2.16 5.84
N ALA A 42 15.66 0.88 6.09
CA ALA A 42 15.13 0.42 7.38
C ALA A 42 16.07 0.74 8.56
N GLY A 43 17.38 0.60 8.36
CA GLY A 43 18.37 1.02 9.36
C GLY A 43 18.53 2.54 9.50
N LEU A 44 18.22 3.30 8.44
CA LEU A 44 18.37 4.76 8.40
C LEU A 44 17.20 5.49 9.06
N VAL A 45 15.97 4.99 8.90
CA VAL A 45 14.75 5.63 9.44
C VAL A 45 14.71 5.71 10.96
N LEU A 46 15.50 4.89 11.66
CA LEU A 46 15.71 5.03 13.11
C LEU A 46 16.34 6.37 13.51
N TYR A 47 16.95 7.08 12.57
CA TYR A 47 17.60 8.37 12.77
C TYR A 47 17.02 9.49 11.90
N GLN A 48 16.48 9.15 10.73
CA GLN A 48 15.94 10.08 9.73
C GLN A 48 14.65 9.48 9.14
N GLU A 49 13.58 9.50 9.92
CA GLU A 49 12.29 8.86 9.59
C GLU A 49 11.65 9.43 8.32
N ASP A 50 11.72 10.75 8.16
CA ASP A 50 11.17 11.49 7.02
C ASP A 50 11.73 11.02 5.67
N VAL A 51 13.00 10.65 5.62
CA VAL A 51 13.65 10.09 4.42
C VAL A 51 12.96 8.81 3.97
N GLY A 52 12.56 7.94 4.90
CA GLY A 52 11.84 6.70 4.58
C GLY A 52 10.50 6.97 3.92
N ILE A 53 9.73 7.90 4.49
CA ILE A 53 8.41 8.31 3.99
C ILE A 53 8.54 8.83 2.56
N HIS A 54 9.45 9.78 2.32
CA HIS A 54 9.63 10.38 1.00
C HIS A 54 10.10 9.39 -0.07
N VAL A 55 10.93 8.41 0.29
CA VAL A 55 11.35 7.36 -0.65
C VAL A 55 10.18 6.45 -1.00
N VAL A 56 9.38 6.03 -0.03
CA VAL A 56 8.18 5.20 -0.27
C VAL A 56 7.20 5.94 -1.18
N ASP A 57 6.87 7.19 -0.86
CA ASP A 57 5.96 8.02 -1.66
C ASP A 57 6.48 8.18 -3.09
N GLY A 58 7.77 8.48 -3.25
CA GLY A 58 8.40 8.64 -4.55
C GLY A 58 8.42 7.36 -5.38
N VAL A 59 8.61 6.19 -4.77
CA VAL A 59 8.56 4.89 -5.48
C VAL A 59 7.13 4.57 -5.92
N LEU A 60 6.12 4.82 -5.08
CA LEU A 60 4.72 4.62 -5.44
C LEU A 60 4.28 5.55 -6.58
N GLU A 61 4.73 6.81 -6.55
CA GLU A 61 4.50 7.77 -7.63
C GLU A 61 5.19 7.34 -8.93
N ASP A 62 6.45 6.90 -8.88
CA ASP A 62 7.17 6.43 -10.07
C ASP A 62 6.51 5.20 -10.70
N ILE A 63 5.93 4.31 -9.88
CA ILE A 63 5.13 3.18 -10.36
C ILE A 63 3.85 3.67 -11.06
N ARG A 64 3.15 4.66 -10.50
CA ARG A 64 1.94 5.26 -11.11
C ARG A 64 2.27 5.94 -12.42
N LEU A 65 3.24 6.85 -12.42
CA LEU A 65 3.71 7.56 -13.60
C LEU A 65 4.21 6.59 -14.68
N GLY A 66 4.86 5.50 -14.28
CA GLY A 66 5.29 4.43 -15.18
C GLY A 66 4.14 3.78 -15.96
N MET A 67 2.93 3.69 -15.37
CA MET A 67 1.73 3.21 -16.07
C MET A 67 1.12 4.25 -17.01
N GLU A 68 1.31 5.54 -16.75
CA GLU A 68 0.79 6.64 -17.56
C GLU A 68 1.67 6.92 -18.78
N VAL A 69 2.99 6.94 -18.59
CA VAL A 69 3.97 7.12 -19.67
C VAL A 69 4.03 5.90 -20.57
N ASN A 70 4.06 4.70 -19.96
CA ASN A 70 3.99 3.39 -20.59
C ASN A 70 4.90 3.16 -21.82
N GLN A 71 6.11 3.74 -21.81
CA GLN A 71 7.07 3.57 -22.90
C GLN A 71 8.01 2.37 -22.66
N PRO A 72 8.21 1.48 -23.66
CA PRO A 72 9.04 0.28 -23.50
C PRO A 72 10.49 0.54 -23.06
N LYS A 73 11.06 1.70 -23.42
CA LYS A 73 12.43 2.09 -23.03
C LYS A 73 12.63 2.21 -21.51
N PHE A 74 11.55 2.34 -20.74
CA PHE A 74 11.58 2.42 -19.28
C PHE A 74 11.19 1.10 -18.58
N ASN A 75 11.03 0.00 -19.33
CA ASN A 75 10.58 -1.27 -18.76
C ASN A 75 11.50 -1.78 -17.64
N GLN A 76 12.83 -1.74 -17.83
CA GLN A 76 13.76 -2.15 -16.78
C GLN A 76 13.61 -1.30 -15.51
N ARG A 77 13.42 0.03 -15.66
CA ARG A 77 13.22 0.93 -14.53
C ARG A 77 11.96 0.58 -13.74
N ARG A 78 10.85 0.36 -14.44
CA ARG A 78 9.57 -0.01 -13.84
C ARG A 78 9.62 -1.35 -13.11
N ILE A 79 10.32 -2.35 -13.65
CA ILE A 79 10.57 -3.62 -12.96
C ILE A 79 11.40 -3.39 -11.69
N SER A 80 12.47 -2.59 -11.75
CA SER A 80 13.27 -2.24 -10.58
C SER A 80 12.46 -1.54 -9.49
N SER A 81 11.59 -0.58 -9.85
CA SER A 81 10.73 0.13 -8.88
C SER A 81 9.71 -0.83 -8.23
N ALA A 82 9.10 -1.74 -9.01
CA ALA A 82 8.19 -2.77 -8.47
C ALA A 82 8.91 -3.78 -7.55
N LYS A 83 10.10 -4.25 -7.95
CA LYS A 83 10.96 -5.10 -7.11
C LYS A 83 11.31 -4.38 -5.81
N PHE A 84 11.69 -3.10 -5.89
CA PHE A 84 12.07 -2.33 -4.71
C PHE A 84 10.89 -2.15 -3.75
N LEU A 85 9.68 -1.89 -4.25
CA LEU A 85 8.48 -1.85 -3.41
C LEU A 85 8.25 -3.18 -2.67
N GLY A 86 8.44 -4.32 -3.34
CA GLY A 86 8.35 -5.63 -2.68
C GLY A 86 9.41 -5.79 -1.58
N GLU A 87 10.65 -5.35 -1.82
CA GLU A 87 11.68 -5.37 -0.78
C GLU A 87 11.38 -4.40 0.38
N LEU A 88 10.80 -3.23 0.10
CA LEU A 88 10.36 -2.30 1.15
C LEU A 88 9.34 -2.96 2.10
N TYR A 89 8.45 -3.81 1.58
CA TYR A 89 7.57 -4.62 2.43
C TYR A 89 8.37 -5.66 3.26
N ASN A 90 9.30 -6.38 2.64
CA ASN A 90 10.11 -7.40 3.32
C ASN A 90 10.92 -6.81 4.50
N TYR A 91 11.34 -5.56 4.38
CA TYR A 91 12.06 -4.82 5.42
C TYR A 91 11.16 -3.91 6.27
N ARG A 92 9.83 -4.12 6.26
CA ARG A 92 8.84 -3.44 7.11
C ARG A 92 8.79 -1.92 6.96
N MET A 93 9.13 -1.42 5.77
CA MET A 93 8.98 -0.01 5.42
C MET A 93 7.55 0.34 4.97
N VAL A 94 6.79 -0.66 4.52
CA VAL A 94 5.38 -0.53 4.15
C VAL A 94 4.58 -1.74 4.62
N GLU A 95 3.29 -1.54 4.89
CA GLU A 95 2.36 -2.59 5.27
C GLU A 95 1.78 -3.33 4.05
N SER A 96 1.16 -4.49 4.29
CA SER A 96 0.54 -5.31 3.25
C SER A 96 -0.52 -4.56 2.43
N ALA A 97 -1.22 -3.59 3.05
CA ALA A 97 -2.22 -2.76 2.39
C ALA A 97 -1.65 -1.98 1.18
N VAL A 98 -0.41 -1.50 1.28
CA VAL A 98 0.27 -0.77 0.19
C VAL A 98 0.56 -1.70 -0.99
N ILE A 99 0.99 -2.93 -0.71
CA ILE A 99 1.26 -3.96 -1.72
C ILE A 99 -0.02 -4.33 -2.45
N PHE A 100 -1.10 -4.65 -1.73
CA PHE A 100 -2.38 -4.99 -2.35
C PHE A 100 -2.97 -3.84 -3.16
N ARG A 101 -2.92 -2.60 -2.66
CA ARG A 101 -3.36 -1.42 -3.41
C ARG A 101 -2.60 -1.27 -4.73
N THR A 102 -1.30 -1.53 -4.71
CA THR A 102 -0.44 -1.47 -5.92
C THR A 102 -0.78 -2.59 -6.90
N LEU A 103 -0.91 -3.83 -6.42
CA LEU A 103 -1.32 -4.98 -7.22
C LEU A 103 -2.68 -4.75 -7.92
N TYR A 104 -3.69 -4.28 -7.18
CA TYR A 104 -4.98 -3.91 -7.78
C TYR A 104 -4.87 -2.76 -8.77
N SER A 105 -3.98 -1.78 -8.54
CA SER A 105 -3.76 -0.70 -9.51
C SER A 105 -3.23 -1.21 -10.85
N PHE A 106 -2.38 -2.24 -10.86
CA PHE A 106 -1.90 -2.84 -12.11
C PHE A 106 -3.02 -3.45 -12.95
N THR A 107 -4.04 -4.02 -12.32
CA THR A 107 -5.17 -4.69 -12.98
C THR A 107 -6.39 -3.80 -13.21
N SER A 108 -6.42 -2.56 -12.69
CA SER A 108 -7.59 -1.68 -12.74
C SER A 108 -7.30 -0.26 -13.26
N PHE A 109 -6.11 0.29 -13.01
CA PHE A 109 -5.79 1.66 -13.42
C PHE A 109 -5.71 1.77 -14.94
N GLY A 110 -6.60 2.58 -15.51
CA GLY A 110 -6.72 2.76 -16.95
C GLY A 110 -7.16 1.49 -17.68
N VAL A 111 -7.71 0.48 -17.00
CA VAL A 111 -8.25 -0.74 -17.63
C VAL A 111 -9.77 -0.59 -17.72
N ASN A 112 -10.36 -0.84 -18.89
CA ASN A 112 -11.81 -0.77 -19.02
C ASN A 112 -12.46 -1.95 -18.27
N PRO A 113 -13.57 -1.72 -17.55
CA PRO A 113 -14.19 -2.74 -16.69
C PRO A 113 -14.83 -3.90 -17.47
N ASP A 114 -15.04 -3.74 -18.78
CA ASP A 114 -15.52 -4.78 -19.68
C ASP A 114 -14.38 -5.61 -20.31
N GLY A 115 -13.13 -5.29 -20.00
CA GLY A 115 -11.95 -5.93 -20.58
C GLY A 115 -11.55 -5.43 -21.97
N SER A 116 -12.24 -4.41 -22.50
CA SER A 116 -11.88 -3.82 -23.78
C SER A 116 -10.56 -3.04 -23.70
N PRO A 117 -9.80 -2.91 -24.81
CA PRO A 117 -8.55 -2.18 -24.81
C PRO A 117 -8.73 -0.69 -24.48
N SER A 118 -7.72 -0.11 -23.84
CA SER A 118 -7.67 1.31 -23.49
C SER A 118 -6.35 1.96 -23.94
N PRO A 119 -6.23 3.30 -23.90
CA PRO A 119 -4.96 3.97 -24.22
C PRO A 119 -3.78 3.55 -23.31
N LEU A 120 -4.05 3.27 -22.03
CA LEU A 120 -3.03 2.89 -21.04
C LEU A 120 -2.85 1.36 -20.91
N ASP A 121 -3.72 0.58 -21.56
CA ASP A 121 -3.61 -0.88 -21.66
C ASP A 121 -4.02 -1.38 -23.05
N PRO A 122 -3.22 -1.06 -24.09
CA PRO A 122 -3.52 -1.47 -25.47
C PRO A 122 -3.36 -2.99 -25.66
N PRO A 123 -3.87 -3.57 -26.75
CA PRO A 123 -4.05 -5.03 -26.87
C PRO A 123 -2.80 -5.88 -26.62
N GLU A 124 -1.71 -5.56 -27.30
CA GLU A 124 -0.44 -6.32 -27.23
C GLU A 124 0.41 -5.98 -26.00
N HIS A 125 0.01 -4.98 -25.21
CA HIS A 125 0.76 -4.56 -24.04
C HIS A 125 0.47 -5.49 -22.85
N LEU A 126 1.42 -6.38 -22.56
CA LEU A 126 1.32 -7.39 -21.49
C LEU A 126 2.15 -7.04 -20.24
N PHE A 127 2.68 -5.82 -20.15
CA PHE A 127 3.65 -5.47 -19.11
C PHE A 127 3.05 -5.39 -17.70
N ARG A 128 1.74 -5.15 -17.56
CA ARG A 128 1.05 -5.18 -16.26
C ARG A 128 1.16 -6.56 -15.59
N ILE A 129 1.09 -7.64 -16.39
CA ILE A 129 1.27 -9.02 -15.93
C ILE A 129 2.66 -9.19 -15.33
N ARG A 130 3.70 -8.69 -16.01
CA ARG A 130 5.08 -8.74 -15.53
C ARG A 130 5.27 -7.97 -14.22
N LEU A 131 4.63 -6.82 -14.06
CA LEU A 131 4.69 -6.03 -12.82
C LEU A 131 4.02 -6.76 -11.65
N VAL A 132 2.85 -7.39 -11.88
CA VAL A 132 2.19 -8.22 -10.88
C VAL A 132 3.10 -9.37 -10.45
N CYS A 133 3.61 -10.17 -11.40
CA CYS A 133 4.51 -11.28 -11.10
C CYS A 133 5.77 -10.81 -10.37
N THR A 134 6.35 -9.66 -10.74
CA THR A 134 7.55 -9.11 -10.06
C THR A 134 7.32 -8.85 -8.57
N ILE A 135 6.18 -8.24 -8.20
CA ILE A 135 5.84 -8.01 -6.79
C ILE A 135 5.59 -9.36 -6.09
N LEU A 136 4.81 -10.23 -6.71
CA LEU A 136 4.43 -11.52 -6.17
C LEU A 136 5.64 -12.46 -5.94
N ASP A 137 6.59 -12.50 -6.86
CA ASP A 137 7.83 -13.27 -6.71
C ASP A 137 8.74 -12.68 -5.62
N THR A 138 8.59 -11.39 -5.29
CA THR A 138 9.43 -10.70 -4.30
C THR A 138 8.92 -10.85 -2.87
N CYS A 139 7.61 -10.70 -2.66
CA CYS A 139 7.03 -10.69 -1.33
C CYS A 139 5.76 -11.55 -1.18
N GLY A 140 5.29 -12.20 -2.24
CA GLY A 140 4.03 -12.97 -2.23
C GLY A 140 4.06 -14.17 -1.30
N GLN A 141 5.23 -14.77 -1.07
CA GLN A 141 5.39 -15.92 -0.17
C GLN A 141 4.99 -15.63 1.29
N TYR A 142 5.01 -14.36 1.70
CA TYR A 142 4.63 -13.93 3.05
C TYR A 142 3.11 -13.77 3.21
N PHE A 143 2.32 -13.91 2.14
CA PHE A 143 0.86 -13.88 2.16
C PHE A 143 0.26 -15.29 2.20
N ASP A 144 0.77 -16.15 3.09
CA ASP A 144 0.39 -17.57 3.20
C ASP A 144 -0.58 -17.86 4.36
N ARG A 145 -0.79 -16.91 5.29
CA ARG A 145 -1.62 -17.09 6.49
C ARG A 145 -2.60 -15.93 6.75
N GLY A 146 -3.60 -16.18 7.59
CA GLY A 146 -4.50 -15.17 8.13
C GLY A 146 -5.23 -14.31 7.10
N SER A 147 -5.40 -13.02 7.42
CA SER A 147 -6.10 -12.06 6.58
C SER A 147 -5.38 -11.77 5.26
N SER A 148 -4.04 -11.74 5.26
CA SER A 148 -3.22 -11.49 4.07
C SER A 148 -3.32 -12.63 3.05
N LYS A 149 -3.43 -13.89 3.51
CA LYS A 149 -3.74 -15.04 2.65
C LYS A 149 -5.05 -14.84 1.91
N ARG A 150 -6.11 -14.46 2.63
CA ARG A 150 -7.44 -14.21 2.03
C ARG A 150 -7.38 -13.06 1.04
N LYS A 151 -6.70 -11.95 1.37
CA LYS A 151 -6.50 -10.81 0.46
C LYS A 151 -5.79 -11.23 -0.84
N LEU A 152 -4.74 -12.06 -0.75
CA LEU A 152 -4.05 -12.59 -1.92
C LEU A 152 -4.96 -13.52 -2.74
N ASP A 153 -5.66 -14.45 -2.09
CA ASP A 153 -6.57 -15.37 -2.78
C ASP A 153 -7.65 -14.60 -3.57
N CYS A 154 -8.23 -13.54 -2.98
CA CYS A 154 -9.15 -12.64 -3.67
C CYS A 154 -8.49 -11.92 -4.86
N PHE A 155 -7.30 -11.35 -4.66
CA PHE A 155 -6.58 -10.66 -5.73
C PHE A 155 -6.27 -11.60 -6.91
N LEU A 156 -5.86 -12.85 -6.65
CA LEU A 156 -5.56 -13.81 -7.71
C LEU A 156 -6.77 -14.14 -8.58
N VAL A 157 -7.99 -14.15 -8.02
CA VAL A 157 -9.23 -14.30 -8.81
C VAL A 157 -9.41 -13.13 -9.78
N TYR A 158 -9.22 -11.89 -9.33
CA TYR A 158 -9.26 -10.71 -10.20
C TYR A 158 -8.13 -10.70 -11.24
N PHE A 159 -6.92 -11.10 -10.84
CA PHE A 159 -5.76 -11.16 -11.74
C PHE A 159 -5.96 -12.20 -12.85
N GLN A 160 -6.52 -13.38 -12.54
CA GLN A 160 -6.86 -14.37 -13.55
C GLN A 160 -7.89 -13.83 -14.54
N ARG A 161 -8.91 -13.09 -14.10
CA ARG A 161 -9.84 -12.40 -15.01
C ARG A 161 -9.12 -11.39 -15.90
N TYR A 162 -8.23 -10.58 -15.35
CA TYR A 162 -7.43 -9.62 -16.11
C TYR A 162 -6.59 -10.31 -17.20
N VAL A 163 -5.89 -11.39 -16.86
CA VAL A 163 -5.12 -12.21 -17.83
C VAL A 163 -6.04 -12.71 -18.95
N TRP A 164 -7.22 -13.23 -18.61
CA TRP A 164 -8.17 -13.74 -19.60
C TRP A 164 -8.76 -12.65 -20.49
N TRP A 165 -8.99 -11.44 -19.99
CA TRP A 165 -9.33 -10.29 -20.84
C TRP A 165 -8.24 -10.04 -21.88
N LYS A 166 -6.95 -10.01 -21.47
CA LYS A 166 -5.83 -9.83 -22.42
C LYS A 166 -5.75 -10.97 -23.43
N LYS A 167 -5.90 -12.23 -23.00
CA LYS A 167 -5.86 -13.41 -23.88
C LYS A 167 -6.99 -13.45 -24.90
N SER A 168 -8.15 -12.87 -24.57
CA SER A 168 -9.35 -12.94 -25.41
C SER A 168 -9.46 -11.84 -26.46
N LEU A 169 -8.44 -10.97 -26.56
CA LEU A 169 -8.41 -9.90 -27.56
C LEU A 169 -8.17 -10.44 -28.97
N ASP A 170 -8.84 -9.85 -29.95
CA ASP A 170 -8.81 -10.28 -31.36
C ASP A 170 -7.43 -10.22 -32.03
N VAL A 171 -6.46 -9.53 -31.43
CA VAL A 171 -5.08 -9.49 -31.93
C VAL A 171 -4.41 -10.86 -31.86
N TRP A 172 -4.84 -11.72 -30.93
CA TRP A 172 -4.29 -13.06 -30.76
C TRP A 172 -4.98 -14.05 -31.70
N THR A 173 -4.24 -14.57 -32.66
CA THR A 173 -4.72 -15.51 -33.67
C THR A 173 -3.79 -16.71 -33.77
N LYS A 174 -4.10 -17.68 -34.64
CA LYS A 174 -3.21 -18.83 -34.87
C LYS A 174 -1.84 -18.40 -35.42
N ASP A 175 -1.80 -17.35 -36.22
CA ASP A 175 -0.58 -16.82 -36.83
C ASP A 175 0.14 -15.80 -35.94
N HIS A 176 -0.56 -15.25 -34.95
CA HIS A 176 -0.02 -14.34 -33.93
C HIS A 176 -0.51 -14.79 -32.54
N PRO A 177 0.02 -15.90 -32.01
CA PRO A 177 -0.47 -16.47 -30.76
C PRO A 177 -0.10 -15.59 -29.56
N PHE A 178 -0.88 -15.70 -28.48
CA PHE A 178 -0.51 -15.11 -27.20
C PHE A 178 0.89 -15.62 -26.76
N PRO A 179 1.80 -14.75 -26.27
CA PRO A 179 3.16 -15.15 -25.96
C PRO A 179 3.25 -16.22 -24.86
N ILE A 180 3.81 -17.38 -25.20
CA ILE A 180 3.88 -18.53 -24.28
C ILE A 180 4.74 -18.26 -23.04
N ASP A 181 5.77 -17.43 -23.15
CA ASP A 181 6.63 -17.05 -22.02
C ASP A 181 5.86 -16.30 -20.92
N ILE A 182 4.82 -15.56 -21.31
CA ILE A 182 3.93 -14.89 -20.36
C ILE A 182 3.03 -15.91 -19.66
N ASP A 183 2.59 -16.96 -20.37
CA ASP A 183 1.82 -18.05 -19.78
C ASP A 183 2.63 -18.82 -18.73
N TYR A 184 3.86 -19.17 -19.06
CA TYR A 184 4.76 -19.83 -18.09
C TYR A 184 5.06 -18.93 -16.89
N MET A 185 5.31 -17.64 -17.11
CA MET A 185 5.51 -16.70 -16.00
C MET A 185 4.30 -16.65 -15.06
N ILE A 186 3.07 -16.64 -15.59
CA ILE A 186 1.86 -16.64 -14.76
C ILE A 186 1.72 -17.95 -14.02
N SER A 187 1.87 -19.10 -14.69
CA SER A 187 1.73 -20.41 -14.05
C SER A 187 2.76 -20.58 -12.94
N ASP A 188 4.02 -20.27 -13.21
CA ASP A 188 5.12 -20.47 -12.27
C ASP A 188 4.92 -19.61 -11.00
N THR A 189 4.57 -18.32 -11.16
CA THR A 189 4.28 -17.45 -10.01
C THR A 189 3.05 -17.93 -9.22
N LEU A 190 1.95 -18.31 -9.88
CA LEU A 190 0.73 -18.71 -9.19
C LEU A 190 0.89 -20.07 -8.48
N GLU A 191 1.54 -21.04 -9.12
CA GLU A 191 1.80 -22.36 -8.56
C GLU A 191 2.80 -22.30 -7.41
N LEU A 192 3.81 -21.43 -7.48
CA LEU A 192 4.75 -21.18 -6.37
C LEU A 192 4.01 -20.70 -5.12
N LEU A 193 3.09 -19.74 -5.28
CA LEU A 193 2.36 -19.15 -4.15
C LEU A 193 1.24 -20.05 -3.64
N ARG A 194 0.61 -20.79 -4.55
CA ARG A 194 -0.56 -21.63 -4.29
C ARG A 194 -0.45 -22.92 -5.13
N PRO A 195 0.24 -23.96 -4.65
CA PRO A 195 0.42 -25.20 -5.41
C PRO A 195 -0.86 -25.95 -5.77
N LYS A 196 -1.98 -25.62 -5.12
CA LYS A 196 -3.32 -26.19 -5.37
C LYS A 196 -4.26 -25.21 -6.08
N ILE A 197 -3.75 -24.10 -6.61
CA ILE A 197 -4.57 -23.12 -7.31
C ILE A 197 -5.16 -23.75 -8.57
N LYS A 198 -6.41 -23.41 -8.84
CA LYS A 198 -7.06 -23.78 -10.08
C LYS A 198 -6.86 -22.66 -11.09
N LEU A 199 -5.98 -22.88 -12.05
CA LEU A 199 -5.82 -21.97 -13.19
C LEU A 199 -7.08 -22.04 -14.07
N CYS A 200 -7.66 -20.88 -14.35
CA CYS A 200 -8.80 -20.75 -15.25
C CYS A 200 -8.40 -21.16 -16.68
N ASN A 201 -9.25 -21.95 -17.33
CA ASN A 201 -9.03 -22.44 -18.69
C ASN A 201 -9.86 -21.70 -19.76
N SER A 202 -10.70 -20.75 -19.34
CA SER A 202 -11.43 -19.87 -20.25
C SER A 202 -11.80 -18.53 -19.60
N LEU A 203 -12.16 -17.55 -20.43
CA LEU A 203 -12.66 -16.26 -19.96
C LEU A 203 -13.94 -16.41 -19.14
N GLU A 204 -14.85 -17.29 -19.56
CA GLU A 204 -16.12 -17.55 -18.86
C GLU A 204 -15.87 -18.11 -17.47
N GLU A 205 -14.88 -18.99 -17.31
CA GLU A 205 -14.49 -19.53 -16.01
C GLU A 205 -13.94 -18.44 -15.09
N ALA A 206 -13.07 -17.57 -15.61
CA ALA A 206 -12.50 -16.47 -14.84
C ALA A 206 -13.57 -15.44 -14.43
N ILE A 207 -14.51 -15.12 -15.32
CA ILE A 207 -15.66 -14.25 -15.03
C ILE A 207 -16.53 -14.89 -13.93
N ARG A 208 -16.82 -16.18 -14.02
CA ARG A 208 -17.63 -16.89 -13.01
C ARG A 208 -16.97 -16.84 -11.63
N GLN A 209 -15.66 -17.09 -11.53
CA GLN A 209 -14.95 -17.01 -10.25
C GLN A 209 -15.06 -15.62 -9.62
N VAL A 210 -14.94 -14.55 -10.43
CA VAL A 210 -15.12 -13.18 -9.90
C VAL A 210 -16.57 -12.93 -9.49
N GLN A 211 -17.56 -13.37 -10.27
CA GLN A 211 -18.98 -13.21 -9.90
C GLN A 211 -19.34 -13.93 -8.60
N ASP A 212 -18.80 -15.12 -8.38
CA ASP A 212 -19.01 -15.87 -7.14
C ASP A 212 -18.36 -15.17 -5.95
N LEU A 213 -17.15 -14.62 -6.13
CA LEU A 213 -16.46 -13.81 -5.12
C LEU A 213 -17.21 -12.49 -4.81
N GLU A 214 -17.67 -11.77 -5.83
CA GLU A 214 -18.45 -10.54 -5.67
C GLU A 214 -19.80 -10.80 -4.98
N ARG A 215 -20.43 -11.95 -5.25
CA ARG A 215 -21.66 -12.37 -4.54
C ARG A 215 -21.41 -12.55 -3.05
N GLU A 216 -20.31 -13.20 -2.67
CA GLU A 216 -19.90 -13.35 -1.26
C GLU A 216 -19.70 -11.98 -0.59
N PHE A 217 -19.05 -11.04 -1.27
CA PHE A 217 -18.89 -9.67 -0.76
C PHE A 217 -20.22 -8.93 -0.63
N LEU A 218 -21.13 -9.11 -1.58
CA LEU A 218 -22.43 -8.45 -1.57
C LEU A 218 -23.31 -8.91 -0.40
N ILE A 219 -23.22 -10.19 -0.03
CA ILE A 219 -23.85 -10.75 1.16
C ILE A 219 -23.21 -10.16 2.42
N LYS A 220 -21.87 -10.13 2.50
CA LYS A 220 -21.13 -9.58 3.65
C LYS A 220 -21.40 -8.08 3.87
N LEU A 221 -21.56 -7.32 2.79
CA LEU A 221 -21.94 -5.89 2.85
C LEU A 221 -23.44 -5.67 3.15
N GLY A 222 -24.23 -6.74 3.30
CA GLY A 222 -25.67 -6.64 3.58
C GLY A 222 -26.52 -6.07 2.45
N ILE A 223 -25.97 -5.98 1.23
CA ILE A 223 -26.66 -5.41 0.06
C ILE A 223 -27.64 -6.42 -0.54
N VAL A 224 -27.34 -7.73 -0.43
CA VAL A 224 -28.23 -8.82 -0.84
C VAL A 224 -28.46 -9.77 0.32
N ASN A 225 -29.73 -10.09 0.59
CA ASN A 225 -30.10 -11.08 1.59
C ASN A 225 -29.99 -12.50 1.02
N ASP A 226 -29.49 -13.43 1.83
CA ASP A 226 -29.31 -14.87 1.56
C ASP A 226 -30.63 -15.64 1.22
N LYS A 227 -31.76 -14.93 1.09
CA LYS A 227 -33.09 -15.53 0.91
C LYS A 227 -33.44 -15.89 -0.53
N ASP A 228 -32.67 -15.45 -1.52
CA ASP A 228 -32.89 -15.80 -2.94
C ASP A 228 -32.04 -16.99 -3.44
N SER A 229 -31.25 -17.63 -2.56
CA SER A 229 -30.40 -18.79 -2.91
C SER A 229 -30.74 -20.08 -2.15
N LYS A 230 -32.00 -20.26 -1.75
CA LYS A 230 -32.47 -21.53 -1.17
C LYS A 230 -33.11 -22.45 -2.22
N ASP A 231 -32.27 -22.99 -3.08
CA ASP A 231 -32.46 -24.34 -3.63
C ASP A 231 -31.10 -25.04 -3.66
N SER A 232 -30.92 -25.95 -2.69
CA SER A 232 -29.75 -26.82 -2.46
C SER A 232 -28.69 -26.25 -1.48
N ILE A 233 -28.80 -26.62 -0.20
CA ILE A 233 -27.94 -27.63 0.46
C ILE A 233 -28.39 -27.76 1.94
N THR A 234 -28.31 -28.99 2.40
CA THR A 234 -28.65 -29.56 3.71
C THR A 234 -27.86 -28.96 4.87
N GLU A 235 -28.52 -28.99 6.04
CA GLU A 235 -28.05 -28.62 7.37
C GLU A 235 -26.64 -29.15 7.74
N GLY A 236 -25.84 -28.29 8.38
CA GLY A 236 -24.65 -28.73 9.11
C GLY A 236 -23.64 -27.63 9.42
N GLU A 237 -23.66 -27.19 10.68
CA GLU A 237 -22.51 -26.72 11.50
C GLU A 237 -22.17 -25.21 11.56
N ASN A 238 -22.38 -24.69 12.78
CA ASN A 238 -21.69 -23.62 13.52
C ASN A 238 -21.34 -22.30 12.81
N LEU A 239 -22.17 -21.30 13.11
CA LEU A 239 -21.86 -19.88 13.02
C LEU A 239 -20.95 -19.51 14.20
N GLU A 240 -19.67 -19.22 13.94
CA GLU A 240 -18.90 -18.32 14.79
C GLU A 240 -19.22 -16.89 14.33
N GLU A 241 -19.84 -16.13 15.23
CA GLU A 241 -20.07 -14.69 15.09
C GLU A 241 -18.72 -13.99 15.22
N ASP A 242 -18.07 -13.64 14.10
CA ASP A 242 -17.00 -12.66 14.11
C ASP A 242 -17.64 -11.27 14.20
N GLU A 243 -17.55 -10.67 15.38
CA GLU A 243 -17.84 -9.26 15.62
C GLU A 243 -16.92 -8.40 14.72
N GLU A 244 -17.54 -7.54 13.92
CA GLU A 244 -16.86 -6.49 13.17
C GLU A 244 -16.22 -5.49 14.13
N GLU A 245 -14.90 -5.53 14.28
CA GLU A 245 -14.15 -4.40 14.85
C GLU A 245 -14.05 -3.29 13.80
N GLU A 246 -14.70 -2.16 14.09
CA GLU A 246 -14.45 -0.87 13.46
C GLU A 246 -12.94 -0.56 13.41
N GLU A 247 -12.46 -0.10 12.26
CA GLU A 247 -11.14 0.51 12.11
C GLU A 247 -10.93 1.60 13.17
N GLY A 248 -10.05 1.30 14.13
CA GLY A 248 -9.82 2.14 15.29
C GLY A 248 -8.50 1.87 16.02
N GLY A 249 -7.41 1.61 15.30
CA GLY A 249 -6.05 1.80 15.80
C GLY A 249 -5.31 0.58 16.37
N ALA A 250 -4.07 0.43 15.89
CA ALA A 250 -2.99 -0.45 16.36
C ALA A 250 -3.18 -1.95 16.11
N GLU A 251 -2.83 -2.39 14.90
CA GLU A 251 -2.51 -3.80 14.62
C GLU A 251 -1.25 -4.21 15.39
N THR A 252 -1.35 -5.21 16.27
CA THR A 252 -0.19 -5.99 16.70
C THR A 252 -0.13 -7.26 15.88
N GLU A 253 0.51 -7.16 14.71
CA GLU A 253 0.99 -8.31 13.95
C GLU A 253 1.93 -9.16 14.83
N GLU A 254 1.63 -10.45 14.97
CA GLU A 254 2.33 -11.34 15.87
C GLU A 254 3.81 -11.50 15.52
N GLN A 255 4.64 -11.34 16.55
CA GLN A 255 6.08 -11.55 16.52
C GLN A 255 6.40 -13.03 16.23
N SER A 256 6.75 -13.35 14.98
CA SER A 256 7.60 -14.52 14.73
C SER A 256 9.05 -14.12 15.03
N GLY A 257 9.47 -14.42 16.26
CA GLY A 257 10.87 -14.33 16.68
C GLY A 257 11.69 -15.43 16.02
N ASN A 258 12.70 -15.03 15.26
CA ASN A 258 13.82 -15.90 14.92
C ASN A 258 15.10 -15.17 15.34
N GLU A 259 15.55 -15.48 16.56
CA GLU A 259 16.79 -14.98 17.13
C GLU A 259 17.95 -15.77 16.52
N SER A 260 18.66 -15.17 15.57
CA SER A 260 20.00 -15.64 15.21
C SER A 260 20.99 -14.84 16.06
N GLU A 261 21.39 -15.44 17.18
CA GLU A 261 22.47 -14.91 18.01
C GLU A 261 23.77 -14.83 17.21
N VAL A 262 24.28 -13.61 17.16
CA VAL A 262 25.63 -13.25 16.75
C VAL A 262 26.59 -13.82 17.79
N ASN A 263 27.54 -14.66 17.35
CA ASN A 263 28.64 -15.10 18.20
C ASN A 263 29.96 -14.98 17.43
N GLU A 264 30.81 -14.06 17.87
CA GLU A 264 32.25 -13.96 17.56
C GLU A 264 32.93 -13.26 18.76
N PRO A 265 34.24 -13.45 18.98
CA PRO A 265 35.02 -14.68 18.93
C PRO A 265 35.88 -14.86 20.21
N GLU A 266 36.42 -16.05 20.47
CA GLU A 266 37.58 -16.20 21.35
C GLU A 266 38.74 -16.89 20.61
N GLU A 267 39.91 -16.27 20.73
CA GLU A 267 41.20 -16.70 20.22
C GLU A 267 41.75 -17.86 21.07
N GLU A 268 42.32 -18.89 20.44
CA GLU A 268 43.59 -19.46 20.90
C GLU A 268 44.27 -20.28 19.79
N GLU A 269 45.60 -20.13 19.74
CA GLU A 269 46.51 -20.59 18.71
C GLU A 269 46.81 -22.10 18.71
N GLY A 270 47.28 -22.62 17.57
CA GLY A 270 48.36 -23.62 17.58
C GLY A 270 48.30 -24.79 16.58
N SER A 271 49.05 -24.62 15.49
CA SER A 271 49.98 -25.62 14.90
C SER A 271 49.49 -26.69 13.89
N ASP A 272 49.99 -26.51 12.64
CA ASP A 272 50.63 -27.46 11.70
C ASP A 272 50.05 -28.85 11.39
N ASN A 273 49.64 -29.06 10.12
CA ASN A 273 50.39 -29.78 9.04
C ASN A 273 49.42 -30.39 8.00
N GLU A 274 49.53 -29.93 6.74
CA GLU A 274 50.01 -30.66 5.54
C GLU A 274 48.95 -31.43 4.70
N GLU A 275 48.79 -30.93 3.45
CA GLU A 275 48.66 -31.69 2.18
C GLU A 275 47.31 -32.39 1.88
N GLU A 276 46.72 -32.41 0.66
CA GLU A 276 47.16 -32.25 -0.75
C GLU A 276 45.90 -32.03 -1.65
N GLU A 277 46.12 -31.42 -2.84
CA GLU A 277 45.48 -31.61 -4.17
C GLU A 277 43.93 -31.61 -4.32
N GLY A 278 43.31 -30.73 -5.11
CA GLY A 278 43.27 -30.72 -6.59
C GLY A 278 41.82 -31.00 -7.01
N GLU A 279 41.10 -30.08 -7.65
CA GLU A 279 40.71 -30.20 -9.07
C GLU A 279 40.03 -28.89 -9.52
N GLU A 280 40.48 -28.38 -10.66
CA GLU A 280 39.88 -27.30 -11.45
C GLU A 280 38.73 -27.87 -12.29
N GLU A 281 37.54 -27.24 -12.34
CA GLU A 281 36.68 -27.24 -13.54
C GLU A 281 35.79 -25.96 -13.61
N GLU A 282 36.21 -25.08 -14.50
CA GLU A 282 35.45 -24.28 -15.49
C GLU A 282 34.10 -23.62 -15.11
N GLU A 283 34.15 -22.30 -14.86
CA GLU A 283 33.01 -21.39 -15.01
C GLU A 283 32.80 -21.02 -16.49
N GLU A 284 31.73 -21.54 -17.12
CA GLU A 284 31.24 -21.05 -18.41
C GLU A 284 30.62 -19.66 -18.24
N ASN A 285 31.43 -18.65 -18.54
CA ASN A 285 31.01 -17.26 -18.69
C ASN A 285 30.60 -17.03 -20.16
N THR A 286 29.30 -17.12 -20.47
CA THR A 286 28.79 -16.77 -21.80
C THR A 286 28.66 -15.26 -21.94
N ASP A 287 29.68 -14.72 -22.60
CA ASP A 287 29.82 -13.42 -23.25
C ASP A 287 28.53 -12.98 -23.99
N TYR A 288 27.94 -11.86 -23.59
CA TYR A 288 27.11 -11.04 -24.48
C TYR A 288 27.79 -9.70 -24.70
N LEU A 289 28.32 -9.61 -25.91
CA LEU A 289 29.06 -8.53 -26.52
C LEU A 289 28.44 -7.15 -26.26
N THR A 290 29.24 -6.30 -25.67
CA THR A 290 29.12 -4.85 -25.63
C THR A 290 29.36 -4.28 -27.03
N ASP A 291 28.30 -3.90 -27.75
CA ASP A 291 28.48 -3.01 -28.90
C ASP A 291 28.51 -1.56 -28.44
N SER A 292 29.59 -0.91 -28.84
CA SER A 292 30.02 0.41 -28.41
C SER A 292 29.48 1.44 -29.39
N ASN A 293 28.41 2.16 -29.05
CA ASN A 293 28.09 3.42 -29.71
C ASN A 293 28.51 4.61 -28.84
N LYS A 294 29.76 5.03 -29.09
CA LYS A 294 30.23 6.41 -28.92
C LYS A 294 29.61 7.24 -30.03
N GLU A 295 28.64 8.10 -29.70
CA GLU A 295 28.42 9.34 -30.43
C GLU A 295 28.22 10.46 -29.40
N ASN A 296 29.22 11.33 -29.30
CA ASN A 296 29.18 12.63 -28.64
C ASN A 296 29.49 13.66 -29.73
N GLU A 297 28.49 14.41 -30.19
CA GLU A 297 28.59 15.78 -30.73
C GLU A 297 27.22 16.44 -30.47
N THR A 298 27.08 17.18 -29.36
CA THR A 298 26.83 18.64 -29.32
C THR A 298 25.85 19.15 -30.38
N ASP A 299 24.65 19.54 -29.92
CA ASP A 299 23.99 20.76 -30.40
C ASP A 299 23.29 21.46 -29.22
N GLU A 300 23.85 22.61 -28.87
CA GLU A 300 23.30 23.61 -27.97
C GLU A 300 22.27 24.44 -28.74
N GLU A 301 20.97 24.26 -28.49
CA GLU A 301 19.98 25.29 -28.79
C GLU A 301 19.14 25.63 -27.54
N ASN A 302 19.52 26.76 -26.95
CA ASN A 302 18.75 27.54 -25.99
C ASN A 302 17.28 27.68 -26.44
N THR A 303 16.36 27.10 -25.68
CA THR A 303 14.99 27.57 -25.60
C THR A 303 14.67 28.00 -24.18
N GLU A 304 15.19 29.17 -23.80
CA GLU A 304 14.72 29.92 -22.63
C GLU A 304 13.27 30.35 -22.87
N VAL A 305 12.30 29.66 -22.29
CA VAL A 305 10.94 30.19 -22.14
C VAL A 305 10.90 31.02 -20.86
N MET A 306 11.14 32.33 -21.00
CA MET A 306 10.88 33.32 -19.95
C MET A 306 9.41 33.22 -19.52
N ILE A 307 9.15 32.67 -18.33
CA ILE A 307 7.86 32.77 -17.64
C ILE A 307 7.72 34.23 -17.22
N LYS A 308 7.07 35.05 -18.06
CA LYS A 308 6.58 36.36 -17.65
C LYS A 308 5.56 36.15 -16.54
N GLY A 309 5.91 36.58 -15.34
CA GLY A 309 5.02 36.66 -14.18
C GLY A 309 3.71 37.35 -14.55
N GLY A 310 2.62 36.62 -14.37
CA GLY A 310 1.26 37.07 -14.58
C GLY A 310 0.32 35.92 -14.27
N GLY A 311 -0.09 35.81 -13.01
CA GLY A 311 -1.08 34.81 -12.59
C GLY A 311 -2.34 34.87 -13.45
N LEU A 312 -3.05 33.74 -13.51
CA LEU A 312 -4.31 33.57 -14.24
C LEU A 312 -5.26 34.73 -13.90
N LYS A 313 -5.55 35.58 -14.89
CA LYS A 313 -6.54 36.64 -14.74
C LYS A 313 -7.92 36.02 -14.82
N HIS A 314 -8.65 36.05 -13.70
CA HIS A 314 -10.06 35.67 -13.66
C HIS A 314 -10.85 36.56 -14.63
N VAL A 315 -11.45 35.95 -15.64
CA VAL A 315 -12.38 36.62 -16.55
C VAL A 315 -13.78 36.29 -16.06
N PRO A 316 -14.58 37.27 -15.60
CA PRO A 316 -15.95 37.01 -15.19
C PRO A 316 -16.75 36.51 -16.39
N CYS A 317 -17.33 35.30 -16.30
CA CYS A 317 -18.26 34.78 -17.29
C CYS A 317 -19.68 34.72 -16.71
N ALA A 318 -20.69 34.74 -17.58
CA ALA A 318 -22.09 34.82 -17.15
C ALA A 318 -22.54 33.54 -16.42
N GLU A 319 -21.87 32.43 -16.70
CA GLU A 319 -22.10 31.12 -16.09
C GLU A 319 -21.71 31.10 -14.60
N ASP A 320 -20.75 31.93 -14.18
CA ASP A 320 -20.35 32.06 -12.77
C ASP A 320 -21.47 32.70 -11.92
N GLU A 321 -22.16 33.70 -12.47
CA GLU A 321 -23.30 34.36 -11.81
C GLU A 321 -24.49 33.41 -11.67
N ASP A 322 -24.77 32.61 -12.70
CA ASP A 322 -25.82 31.58 -12.66
C ASP A 322 -25.50 30.48 -11.63
N PHE A 323 -24.23 30.08 -11.53
CA PHE A 323 -23.77 29.12 -10.53
C PHE A 323 -23.90 29.66 -9.09
N ILE A 324 -23.47 30.91 -8.85
CA ILE A 324 -23.59 31.55 -7.54
C ILE A 324 -25.06 31.72 -7.14
N GLN A 325 -25.93 32.13 -8.07
CA GLN A 325 -27.37 32.24 -7.79
C GLN A 325 -28.02 30.89 -7.48
N ALA A 326 -27.62 29.82 -8.17
CA ALA A 326 -28.11 28.48 -7.90
C ALA A 326 -27.65 27.97 -6.52
N LEU A 327 -26.40 28.28 -6.15
CA LEU A 327 -25.83 27.93 -4.84
C LEU A 327 -26.56 28.66 -3.70
N ASP A 328 -26.75 29.98 -3.82
CA ASP A 328 -27.47 30.78 -2.83
C ASP A 328 -28.91 30.29 -2.66
N LYS A 329 -29.59 29.98 -3.77
CA LYS A 329 -30.94 29.41 -3.74
C LYS A 329 -30.98 28.07 -3.00
N MET A 330 -30.02 27.18 -3.25
CA MET A 330 -29.93 25.89 -2.57
C MET A 330 -29.70 26.06 -1.06
N MET A 331 -28.84 27.00 -0.66
CA MET A 331 -28.59 27.30 0.76
C MET A 331 -29.83 27.86 1.46
N LEU A 332 -30.57 28.76 0.80
CA LEU A 332 -31.84 29.31 1.30
C LEU A 332 -32.91 28.22 1.46
N GLU A 333 -33.01 27.29 0.51
CA GLU A 333 -33.96 26.19 0.55
C GLU A 333 -33.65 25.19 1.68
N ASN A 334 -32.36 24.93 1.96
CA ASN A 334 -31.91 24.13 3.10
C ASN A 334 -32.22 24.78 4.46
N LEU A 335 -32.03 26.10 4.56
CA LEU A 335 -32.30 26.83 5.81
C LEU A 335 -33.80 26.91 6.12
N GLN A 336 -34.65 27.04 5.09
CA GLN A 336 -36.10 27.00 5.25
C GLN A 336 -36.62 25.61 5.63
N GLN A 337 -36.06 24.53 5.08
CA GLN A 337 -36.43 23.16 5.47
C GLN A 337 -36.12 22.85 6.95
N ARG A 338 -35.02 23.40 7.50
CA ARG A 338 -34.68 23.27 8.93
C ARG A 338 -35.54 24.10 9.89
N SER A 339 -36.27 25.11 9.40
CA SER A 339 -37.08 26.00 10.26
C SER A 339 -38.48 25.44 10.59
N GLY A 340 -38.89 24.34 9.95
CA GLY A 340 -40.22 23.74 10.14
C GLY A 340 -40.26 22.49 11.02
N GLU A 341 -39.12 21.95 11.44
CA GLU A 341 -39.06 20.68 12.17
C GLU A 341 -38.71 20.92 13.65
N SER A 342 -39.71 20.81 14.53
CA SER A 342 -39.50 20.91 15.97
C SER A 342 -38.69 19.70 16.46
N VAL A 343 -37.41 19.93 16.78
CA VAL A 343 -36.52 18.93 17.37
C VAL A 343 -37.08 18.45 18.71
N LYS A 344 -37.64 17.24 18.74
CA LYS A 344 -37.99 16.56 20.00
C LYS A 344 -36.69 16.04 20.62
N VAL A 345 -36.21 16.75 21.64
CA VAL A 345 -35.10 16.31 22.49
C VAL A 345 -35.50 15.02 23.19
N HIS A 346 -34.82 13.91 22.88
CA HIS A 346 -34.89 12.70 23.68
C HIS A 346 -34.26 12.98 25.05
N GLN A 347 -35.05 12.90 26.12
CA GLN A 347 -34.54 12.95 27.49
C GLN A 347 -33.76 11.66 27.76
N LEU A 348 -32.43 11.75 27.82
CA LEU A 348 -31.58 10.70 28.38
C LEU A 348 -31.57 10.88 29.91
N ASP A 349 -32.34 10.02 30.59
CA ASP A 349 -32.41 9.94 32.04
C ASP A 349 -31.19 9.15 32.56
N VAL A 350 -30.09 9.85 32.85
CA VAL A 350 -28.90 9.24 33.46
C VAL A 350 -29.09 9.22 34.98
N ALA A 351 -29.45 8.05 35.51
CA ALA A 351 -29.56 7.82 36.95
C ALA A 351 -28.18 7.86 37.63
N ILE A 352 -27.98 8.82 38.54
CA ILE A 352 -26.76 8.96 39.35
C ILE A 352 -26.86 8.05 40.60
N PRO A 353 -25.89 7.14 40.85
CA PRO A 353 -25.89 6.29 42.04
C PRO A 353 -25.81 7.06 43.36
N LEU A 354 -26.72 6.75 44.29
CA LEU A 354 -27.05 7.49 45.52
C LEU A 354 -25.98 7.50 46.65
N HIS A 355 -24.76 7.02 46.43
CA HIS A 355 -23.79 6.83 47.53
C HIS A 355 -22.74 7.95 47.72
N LEU A 356 -22.79 9.05 46.96
CA LEU A 356 -21.77 10.11 47.04
C LEU A 356 -22.26 11.46 47.63
N LYS A 357 -23.45 11.51 48.24
CA LYS A 357 -24.01 12.75 48.82
C LYS A 357 -23.75 12.98 50.31
N SER A 358 -23.15 12.02 51.05
CA SER A 358 -23.05 12.13 52.52
C SER A 358 -21.72 12.66 53.06
N GLN A 359 -20.72 12.96 52.23
CA GLN A 359 -19.36 13.31 52.70
C GLN A 359 -18.97 14.79 52.53
N LEU A 360 -19.85 15.64 51.97
CA LEU A 360 -19.59 17.08 51.81
C LEU A 360 -20.59 17.90 52.63
N LYS A 361 -20.42 17.93 53.96
CA LYS A 361 -20.97 18.98 54.84
C LYS A 361 -20.35 18.90 56.24
N LYS A 362 -19.36 19.76 56.52
CA LYS A 362 -19.22 20.55 57.78
C LYS A 362 -17.93 21.38 57.76
N GLY A 363 -18.11 22.71 57.76
CA GLY A 363 -17.11 23.73 58.11
C GLY A 363 -17.85 25.02 58.50
N PRO A 364 -17.69 25.56 59.72
CA PRO A 364 -18.49 26.68 60.24
C PRO A 364 -17.88 28.08 59.94
N PRO A 365 -18.61 29.18 60.24
CA PRO A 365 -18.56 30.45 59.51
C PRO A 365 -17.58 31.45 60.13
N LEU A 366 -17.19 32.50 59.38
CA LEU A 366 -16.84 33.83 59.91
C LEU A 366 -16.56 34.86 58.80
N GLY A 367 -17.21 36.02 58.92
CA GLY A 367 -16.61 37.34 58.67
C GLY A 367 -16.63 37.89 57.25
N GLY A 368 -17.37 38.99 57.05
CA GLY A 368 -17.46 39.71 55.78
C GLY A 368 -16.28 40.63 55.45
N GLY A 369 -16.28 41.11 54.21
CA GLY A 369 -15.35 42.10 53.69
C GLY A 369 -15.31 42.04 52.15
N GLU A 370 -15.77 43.11 51.52
CA GLU A 370 -15.84 43.32 50.07
C GLU A 370 -14.45 43.37 49.41
N GLY A 371 -14.33 42.94 48.14
CA GLY A 371 -13.19 43.32 47.30
C GLY A 371 -12.75 42.30 46.25
N GLU A 372 -13.10 42.62 45.01
CA GLU A 372 -12.36 42.39 43.75
C GLU A 372 -12.11 40.97 43.20
N SER A 373 -12.38 40.93 41.90
CA SER A 373 -12.30 39.85 40.93
C SER A 373 -10.87 39.52 40.51
N GLU A 374 -10.52 38.23 40.47
CA GLU A 374 -9.64 37.66 39.45
C GLU A 374 -9.94 36.17 39.25
N SER A 375 -10.34 35.83 38.04
CA SER A 375 -10.69 34.49 37.57
C SER A 375 -9.42 33.67 37.31
N GLY A 376 -9.02 32.87 38.31
CA GLY A 376 -8.07 31.78 38.11
C GLY A 376 -8.79 30.56 37.52
N ASP A 377 -8.73 30.40 36.19
CA ASP A 377 -9.21 29.21 35.49
C ASP A 377 -8.19 28.07 35.62
N THR A 378 -8.34 27.26 36.67
CA THR A 378 -7.64 25.97 36.79
C THR A 378 -8.65 24.90 37.22
N MET A 379 -9.02 24.01 36.30
CA MET A 379 -9.82 22.81 36.57
C MET A 379 -8.96 21.76 37.31
N PRO A 380 -9.43 21.19 38.44
CA PRO A 380 -8.78 20.05 39.05
C PRO A 380 -9.15 18.75 38.32
N PHE A 381 -8.14 18.02 37.83
CA PHE A 381 -8.31 16.66 37.31
C PHE A 381 -8.03 15.62 38.40
N VAL A 382 -8.85 14.57 38.45
CA VAL A 382 -8.64 13.38 39.29
C VAL A 382 -8.42 12.19 38.36
N MET A 383 -7.21 11.62 38.42
CA MET A 383 -6.82 10.43 37.67
C MET A 383 -7.28 9.17 38.41
N LEU A 384 -8.12 8.35 37.77
CA LEU A 384 -8.53 7.04 38.28
C LEU A 384 -7.69 5.95 37.62
N THR A 385 -6.76 5.35 38.36
CA THR A 385 -5.97 4.20 37.88
C THR A 385 -6.68 2.88 38.22
N ARG A 386 -6.92 2.04 37.21
CA ARG A 386 -7.55 0.72 37.35
C ARG A 386 -6.57 -0.26 37.99
N LYS A 387 -6.88 -0.76 39.19
CA LYS A 387 -6.06 -1.73 39.93
C LYS A 387 -6.30 -3.13 39.36
N GLY A 388 -5.26 -3.77 38.83
CA GLY A 388 -5.31 -5.13 38.29
C GLY A 388 -5.57 -6.19 39.36
N ASN A 389 -6.48 -7.11 39.07
CA ASN A 389 -6.72 -8.33 39.86
C ASN A 389 -5.69 -9.39 39.46
N LYS A 390 -4.81 -9.79 40.39
CA LYS A 390 -4.14 -11.08 40.35
C LYS A 390 -5.00 -12.09 41.12
N GLN A 391 -5.30 -13.23 40.52
CA GLN A 391 -5.69 -14.43 41.26
C GLN A 391 -4.46 -15.35 41.41
N GLN A 392 -4.31 -15.86 42.63
CA GLN A 392 -3.46 -16.98 43.02
C GLN A 392 -3.99 -18.29 42.45
#